data_AF-A0A9W3SI00-F1
#
_entry.id   AF-A0A9W3SI00-F1
#
_cell.length_a   1.000
_cell.length_b   1.000
_cell.length_c   1.000
_cell.angle_alpha   90.00
_cell.angle_beta   90.00
_cell.angle_gamma   90.00
#
_symmetry.space_group_name_H-M   'P 1'
#
loop_
_entity.id
_entity.type
_entity.pdbx_description
1 polymer ?
#
loop_
_entity_poly.entity_id
_entity_poly.type
_entity_poly.pdbx_seq_one_letter_code
_entity_poly.pdbx_strand_id
1 'polypeptide(L)'
;MIIRKIAILIFLSCILFVPSKSFAENLGTTHERLKLFEYSFYNYDKKEITESYYRNAFGKTGVMLKKELHNIINNHKKLSYNALWEALRDTDEDPNNRNNVILFGSVAKFLK
;
A
#
# COMPACT_ATOMS: atom_id res chain seq x y z
N MET A 1 5.35 -0.55 -12.15
CA MET A 1 6.25 0.19 -13.09
C MET A 1 5.58 1.41 -13.76
N ILE A 2 4.25 1.40 -13.94
CA ILE A 2 3.46 2.51 -14.51
C ILE A 2 3.26 3.70 -13.54
N ILE A 3 3.04 3.43 -12.26
CA ILE A 3 2.80 4.48 -11.24
C ILE A 3 4.03 5.39 -11.06
N ARG A 4 5.24 4.82 -11.08
CA ARG A 4 6.50 5.59 -11.01
C ARG A 4 6.71 6.49 -12.23
N LYS A 5 6.15 6.14 -13.39
CA LYS A 5 6.20 6.96 -14.62
C LYS A 5 5.17 8.10 -14.59
N ILE A 6 3.99 7.87 -14.01
CA ILE A 6 2.94 8.90 -13.85
C ILE A 6 3.38 9.98 -12.84
N ALA A 7 3.98 9.58 -11.71
CA ALA A 7 4.50 10.52 -10.71
C ALA A 7 5.59 11.45 -11.28
N ILE A 8 6.50 10.91 -12.11
CA ILE A 8 7.55 11.70 -12.77
C ILE A 8 6.97 12.61 -13.86
N LEU A 9 5.95 12.18 -14.62
CA LEU A 9 5.27 13.04 -15.59
C LEU A 9 4.53 14.19 -14.93
N ILE A 10 3.86 13.95 -13.79
CA ILE A 10 3.20 15.00 -13.00
C ILE A 10 4.25 16.00 -12.49
N PHE A 11 5.36 15.52 -11.94
CA PHE A 11 6.46 16.36 -11.46
C PHE A 11 7.12 17.16 -12.59
N LEU A 12 7.31 16.57 -13.78
CA LEU A 12 7.88 17.24 -14.96
C LEU A 12 6.90 18.25 -15.58
N SER A 13 5.59 17.98 -15.53
CA SER A 13 4.54 18.92 -15.97
C SER A 13 4.44 20.14 -15.05
N CYS A 14 4.68 19.98 -13.75
CA CYS A 14 4.71 21.07 -12.77
C CYS A 14 5.96 21.96 -12.88
N ILE A 15 7.06 21.46 -13.46
CA ILE A 15 8.29 22.24 -13.70
C ILE A 15 8.16 23.07 -14.98
N LEU A 16 7.47 22.57 -16.01
CA LEU A 16 7.28 23.28 -17.28
C LEU A 16 6.07 24.21 -17.32
N PHE A 17 5.06 23.98 -16.49
CA PHE A 17 3.93 24.90 -16.34
C PHE A 17 4.22 25.90 -15.22
N VAL A 18 5.05 26.89 -15.52
CA VAL A 18 5.15 28.12 -14.72
C VAL A 18 3.75 28.75 -14.71
N PRO A 19 3.03 28.78 -13.58
CA PRO A 19 1.75 29.45 -13.56
C PRO A 19 2.01 30.94 -13.70
N SER A 20 1.26 31.55 -14.61
CA SER A 20 1.22 32.97 -14.86
C SER A 20 1.09 33.76 -13.54
N LYS A 21 1.63 34.99 -13.56
CA LYS A 21 1.76 35.94 -12.45
C LYS A 21 0.50 36.20 -11.60
N SER A 22 -0.67 35.69 -12.01
CA SER A 22 -1.96 35.97 -11.40
C SER A 22 -2.32 35.11 -10.18
N PHE A 23 -1.47 34.16 -9.77
CA PHE A 23 -1.73 33.30 -8.59
C PHE A 23 -0.84 33.65 -7.37
N ALA A 24 -0.05 34.71 -7.46
CA ALA A 24 0.94 35.09 -6.45
C ALA A 24 0.41 36.01 -5.35
N GLU A 25 -0.79 36.57 -5.47
CA GLU A 25 -1.25 37.63 -4.56
C GLU A 25 -1.96 37.15 -3.27
N ASN A 26 -2.20 35.85 -3.09
CA ASN A 26 -2.90 35.35 -1.88
C ASN A 26 -2.29 34.10 -1.24
N LEU A 27 -1.00 33.86 -1.44
CA LEU A 27 -0.32 32.74 -0.82
C LEU A 27 0.92 33.25 -0.11
N GLY A 28 0.92 33.08 1.21
CA GLY A 28 2.05 33.38 2.10
C GLY A 28 3.38 32.89 1.54
N THR A 29 4.44 33.53 2.01
CA THR A 29 5.81 33.44 1.48
C THR A 29 6.16 32.02 1.01
N THR A 30 6.88 31.91 -0.12
CA THR A 30 7.25 30.61 -0.74
C THR A 30 7.82 29.58 0.23
N HIS A 31 8.42 30.04 1.33
CA HIS A 31 8.91 29.24 2.45
C HIS A 31 7.83 28.46 3.22
N GLU A 32 6.62 29.01 3.40
CA GLU A 32 5.54 28.37 4.16
C GLU A 32 4.87 27.24 3.37
N ARG A 33 4.74 27.41 2.04
CA ARG A 33 4.14 26.40 1.16
C ARG A 33 5.00 25.14 1.04
N LEU A 34 6.33 25.30 1.02
CA LEU A 34 7.28 24.19 1.01
C LEU A 34 7.19 23.37 2.30
N LYS A 35 7.04 24.04 3.46
CA LYS A 35 6.84 23.36 4.75
C LYS A 35 5.53 22.56 4.78
N LEU A 36 4.44 23.11 4.25
CA LEU A 36 3.14 22.43 4.20
C LEU A 36 3.15 21.23 3.25
N PHE A 37 3.88 21.32 2.13
CA PHE A 37 4.06 20.22 1.19
C PHE A 37 4.92 19.09 1.77
N GLU A 38 6.03 19.42 2.44
CA GLU A 38 6.87 18.44 3.12
C GLU A 38 6.13 17.77 4.29
N TYR A 39 5.33 18.54 5.04
CA TYR A 39 4.48 18.03 6.11
C TYR A 39 3.41 17.06 5.61
N SER A 40 2.79 17.32 4.46
CA SER A 40 1.77 16.43 3.89
C SER A 40 2.37 15.13 3.36
N PHE A 41 3.55 15.21 2.72
CA PHE A 41 4.26 14.03 2.23
C PHE A 41 4.75 13.15 3.40
N TYR A 42 5.34 13.75 4.44
CA TYR A 42 5.81 13.02 5.63
C TYR A 42 4.66 12.37 6.40
N ASN A 43 3.51 13.04 6.53
CA ASN A 43 2.35 12.47 7.22
C ASN A 43 1.65 11.37 6.43
N TYR A 44 1.64 11.42 5.09
CA TYR A 44 1.03 10.37 4.27
C TYR A 44 1.76 9.03 4.44
N ASP A 45 3.09 9.03 4.28
CA ASP A 45 3.91 7.83 4.40
C ASP A 45 3.92 7.30 5.84
N LYS A 46 3.97 8.21 6.82
CA LYS A 46 3.87 7.85 8.24
C LYS A 46 2.54 7.20 8.59
N LYS A 47 1.41 7.72 8.07
CA LYS A 47 0.07 7.16 8.30
C LYS A 47 -0.01 5.72 7.81
N GLU A 48 0.42 5.46 6.57
CA GLU A 48 0.42 4.13 5.97
C GLU A 48 1.25 3.13 6.80
N ILE A 49 2.42 3.54 7.30
CA ILE A 49 3.25 2.70 8.18
C ILE A 49 2.57 2.48 9.54
N THR A 50 1.95 3.50 10.13
CA THR A 50 1.24 3.36 11.42
C THR A 50 -0.07 2.59 11.34
N GLU A 51 -0.67 2.43 10.17
CA GLU A 51 -1.91 1.65 10.00
C GLU A 51 -1.64 0.27 9.36
N SER A 52 -0.42 0.03 8.89
CA SER A 52 0.00 -1.22 8.25
C SER A 52 -0.05 -2.43 9.20
N TYR A 53 -0.50 -3.56 8.65
CA TYR A 53 -0.43 -4.88 9.29
C TYR A 53 0.99 -5.23 9.79
N TYR A 54 2.03 -4.74 9.11
CA TYR A 54 3.43 -4.98 9.45
C TYR A 54 4.11 -3.86 10.24
N ARG A 55 3.34 -2.90 10.78
CA ARG A 55 3.87 -1.73 11.52
C ARG A 55 4.97 -2.09 12.52
N ASN A 56 4.74 -3.10 13.36
CA ASN A 56 5.66 -3.46 14.44
C ASN A 56 6.98 -4.07 13.94
N ALA A 57 7.01 -4.56 12.69
CA ALA A 57 8.20 -5.12 12.07
C ALA A 57 9.07 -4.06 11.37
N PHE A 58 8.54 -2.84 11.16
CA PHE A 58 9.22 -1.80 10.40
C PHE A 58 10.53 -1.37 11.08
N GLY A 59 11.61 -1.24 10.29
CA GLY A 59 12.93 -0.84 10.79
C GLY A 59 13.65 -1.87 11.66
N LYS A 60 13.07 -3.04 11.93
CA LYS A 60 13.70 -4.11 12.71
C LYS A 60 14.51 -5.05 11.80
N THR A 61 15.55 -5.65 12.36
CA THR A 61 16.42 -6.61 11.64
C THR A 61 16.73 -7.84 12.50
N GLY A 62 17.24 -8.90 11.86
CA GLY A 62 17.72 -10.11 12.53
C GLY A 62 16.69 -10.78 13.46
N VAL A 63 17.12 -11.09 14.68
CA VAL A 63 16.29 -11.78 15.68
C VAL A 63 15.06 -10.97 16.09
N MET A 64 15.19 -9.64 16.17
CA MET A 64 14.09 -8.76 16.54
C MET A 64 13.00 -8.74 15.47
N LEU A 65 13.39 -8.69 14.18
CA LEU A 65 12.45 -8.80 13.08
C LEU A 65 11.72 -10.14 13.10
N LYS A 66 12.47 -11.25 13.26
CA LYS A 66 11.88 -12.59 13.34
C LYS A 66 10.85 -12.70 14.47
N LYS A 67 11.16 -12.14 15.64
CA LYS A 67 10.26 -12.15 16.80
C LYS A 67 8.97 -11.37 16.53
N GLU A 68 9.06 -10.16 15.96
CA GLU A 68 7.86 -9.37 15.67
C GLU A 68 7.00 -10.00 14.58
N LEU A 69 7.60 -10.54 13.51
CA LEU A 69 6.86 -11.24 12.49
C LEU A 69 6.14 -12.47 13.07
N HIS A 70 6.81 -13.21 13.95
CA HIS A 70 6.18 -14.32 14.66
C HIS A 70 4.99 -13.83 15.52
N ASN A 71 5.14 -12.74 16.27
CA ASN A 71 4.06 -12.17 17.08
C ASN A 71 2.87 -11.71 16.24
N ILE A 72 3.11 -11.16 15.05
CA ILE A 72 2.04 -10.73 14.13
C ILE A 72 1.25 -11.93 13.60
N ILE A 73 1.92 -13.06 13.33
CA ILE A 73 1.34 -14.22 12.63
C ILE A 73 0.87 -15.33 13.59
N ASN A 74 1.30 -15.32 14.86
CA ASN A 74 1.11 -16.46 15.77
C ASN A 74 -0.37 -16.79 16.07
N ASN A 75 -1.27 -15.80 16.04
CA ASN A 75 -2.68 -15.97 16.37
C ASN A 75 -3.56 -16.13 15.11
N HIS A 76 -3.07 -16.86 14.11
CA HIS A 76 -3.85 -17.17 12.92
C HIS A 76 -4.92 -18.22 13.24
N LYS A 77 -6.09 -18.08 12.60
CA LYS A 77 -7.15 -19.07 12.67
C LYS A 77 -6.72 -20.33 11.92
N LYS A 78 -6.69 -21.46 12.61
CA LYS A 78 -6.50 -22.78 11.99
C LYS A 78 -7.85 -23.30 11.54
N LEU A 79 -7.97 -23.60 10.25
CA LEU A 79 -9.16 -24.22 9.68
C LEU A 79 -9.01 -25.74 9.70
N SER A 80 -10.08 -26.45 10.03
CA SER A 80 -10.11 -27.89 9.88
C SER A 80 -10.19 -28.26 8.40
N TYR A 81 -9.77 -29.47 8.04
CA TYR A 81 -9.82 -29.93 6.65
C TYR A 81 -11.24 -29.88 6.07
N ASN A 82 -12.26 -30.15 6.88
CA ASN A 82 -13.66 -30.08 6.44
C ASN A 82 -14.11 -28.63 6.17
N ALA A 83 -13.59 -27.65 6.93
CA ALA A 83 -13.87 -26.23 6.71
C ALA A 83 -13.00 -25.61 5.61
N LEU A 84 -11.99 -26.32 5.10
CA LEU A 84 -11.08 -25.83 4.08
C LEU A 84 -11.80 -25.58 2.75
N TRP A 85 -12.70 -26.47 2.35
CA TRP A 85 -13.42 -26.35 1.07
C TRP A 85 -14.33 -25.12 1.01
N GLU A 86 -14.99 -24.79 2.12
CA GLU A 86 -15.80 -23.57 2.24
C GLU A 86 -14.91 -22.32 2.22
N ALA A 87 -13.82 -22.31 2.99
CA ALA A 87 -12.91 -21.18 3.02
C ALA A 87 -12.18 -20.92 1.69
N LEU A 88 -11.84 -21.98 0.93
CA LEU A 88 -11.25 -21.86 -0.40
C LEU A 88 -12.25 -21.26 -1.39
N ARG A 89 -13.52 -21.67 -1.32
CA ARG A 89 -14.57 -21.06 -2.14
C ARG A 89 -14.71 -19.58 -1.85
N ASP A 90 -14.77 -19.18 -0.58
CA ASP A 90 -14.91 -17.78 -0.20
C ASP A 90 -13.68 -16.93 -0.61
N THR A 91 -12.48 -17.51 -0.59
CA THR A 91 -11.23 -16.79 -0.94
C THR A 91 -11.08 -16.62 -2.45
N ASP A 92 -11.48 -17.63 -3.22
CA ASP A 92 -11.38 -17.62 -4.68
C ASP A 92 -12.65 -17.05 -5.35
N GLU A 93 -13.72 -16.75 -4.61
CA GLU A 93 -14.95 -16.12 -5.13
C GLU A 93 -14.67 -14.71 -5.66
N ASP A 94 -15.15 -14.40 -6.87
CA ASP A 94 -15.06 -13.07 -7.45
C ASP A 94 -15.97 -12.09 -6.67
N PRO A 95 -15.42 -11.02 -6.05
CA PRO A 95 -16.22 -10.08 -5.27
C PRO A 95 -17.28 -9.33 -6.09
N ASN A 96 -17.15 -9.31 -7.41
CA ASN A 96 -18.13 -8.68 -8.31
C ASN A 96 -19.11 -9.68 -8.94
N ASN A 97 -18.84 -10.99 -8.85
CA ASN A 97 -19.71 -12.03 -9.40
C ASN A 97 -19.55 -13.36 -8.66
N ARG A 98 -20.47 -13.64 -7.74
CA ARG A 98 -20.49 -14.86 -6.90
C ARG A 98 -20.50 -16.20 -7.65
N ASN A 99 -20.82 -16.18 -8.94
CA ASN A 99 -20.80 -17.38 -9.79
C ASN A 99 -19.43 -17.60 -10.47
N ASN A 100 -18.46 -16.72 -10.26
CA ASN A 100 -17.14 -16.76 -10.86
C ASN A 100 -16.08 -16.97 -9.79
N VAL A 101 -15.03 -17.72 -10.15
CA VAL A 101 -13.89 -18.03 -9.28
C VAL A 101 -12.65 -17.40 -9.90
N ILE A 102 -11.99 -16.49 -9.18
CA ILE A 102 -10.71 -15.89 -9.57
C ILE A 102 -9.59 -16.70 -8.94
N LEU A 103 -8.99 -17.58 -9.72
CA LEU A 103 -7.78 -18.28 -9.29
C LEU A 103 -6.59 -17.31 -9.33
N PHE A 104 -6.03 -16.98 -8.16
CA PHE A 104 -4.78 -16.22 -8.09
C PHE A 104 -3.63 -17.06 -8.70
N GLY A 105 -3.30 -16.77 -9.95
CA GLY A 105 -2.37 -17.55 -10.76
C GLY A 105 -0.97 -17.65 -10.16
N SER A 106 -0.63 -18.83 -9.60
CA SER A 106 0.74 -19.41 -9.50
C SER A 106 0.74 -20.84 -8.95
N VAL A 107 -0.28 -21.28 -8.21
CA VAL A 107 -0.28 -22.64 -7.61
C VAL A 107 -0.62 -23.73 -8.64
N ALA A 108 -1.40 -23.39 -9.68
CA ALA A 108 -1.80 -24.34 -10.73
C ALA A 108 -0.66 -24.91 -11.59
N LYS A 109 0.56 -24.36 -11.49
CA LYS A 109 1.71 -24.87 -12.25
C LYS A 109 2.30 -26.18 -11.68
N PHE A 110 1.90 -26.58 -10.47
CA PHE A 110 2.49 -27.74 -9.78
C PHE A 110 1.68 -29.05 -9.85
N LEU A 111 0.58 -29.10 -10.60
CA LEU A 111 -0.27 -30.30 -10.71
C LEU A 111 -0.41 -30.85 -12.15
N LYS A 112 0.61 -30.66 -13.00
CA LYS A 112 0.75 -31.44 -14.23
C LYS A 112 1.95 -32.37 -14.15
#